data_AF-A0A933UX80-F1
#
_entry.id   AF-A0A933UX80-F1
#
_cell.length_a   1.000
_cell.length_b   1.000
_cell.length_c   1.000
_cell.angle_alpha   90.00
_cell.angle_beta   90.00
_cell.angle_gamma   90.00
#
_symmetry.space_group_name_H-M   'P 1'
#
loop_
_entity.id
_entity.type
_entity.pdbx_description
1 polymer ?
#
loop_
_entity_poly.entity_id
_entity_poly.type
_entity_poly.pdbx_seq_one_letter_code
_entity_poly.pdbx_strand_id
1 'polypeptide(L)' 'RSYKELFLKIGKYMRYYNHERKQWTKNKMTPVAYRDHLLVKVEG' A
#
# COMPACT_ATOMS: atom_id res chain seq x y z
N ARG A 1 25.40 -1.98 -10.27
CA ARG A 1 24.22 -2.02 -9.38
C ARG A 1 24.71 -2.04 -7.94
N SER A 2 24.38 -1.05 -7.13
CA SER A 2 24.76 -1.01 -5.71
C SER A 2 23.59 -1.43 -4.81
N TYR A 3 23.88 -1.88 -3.59
CA TYR A 3 22.85 -2.16 -2.57
C TYR A 3 21.96 -0.94 -2.29
N LYS A 4 22.51 0.28 -2.36
CA LYS A 4 21.78 1.53 -2.20
C LYS A 4 20.69 1.71 -3.26
N GLU A 5 21.01 1.44 -4.53
CA GLU A 5 20.04 1.52 -5.62
C GLU A 5 18.92 0.49 -5.47
N LEU A 6 19.25 -0.72 -5.02
CA LEU A 6 18.27 -1.77 -4.75
C LEU A 6 17.31 -1.35 -3.63
N PHE A 7 17.85 -0.84 -2.52
CA PHE A 7 17.05 -0.38 -1.39
C PHE A 7 16.10 0.76 -1.79
N LEU A 8 16.58 1.70 -2.59
CA LEU A 8 15.76 2.79 -3.13
C LEU A 8 14.62 2.28 -4.01
N LYS A 9 14.87 1.27 -4.85
CA LYS A 9 13.83 0.66 -5.71
C LYS A 9 12.77 -0.07 -4.88
N ILE A 10 13.19 -0.83 -3.87
CA ILE A 10 12.26 -1.50 -2.95
C ILE A 10 11.41 -0.46 -2.22
N GLY A 11 12.02 0.58 -1.66
CA GLY A 11 11.29 1.64 -0.96
C GLY A 11 10.29 2.38 -1.85
N LYS A 12 10.66 2.67 -3.11
CA LYS A 12 9.74 3.26 -4.10
C LYS A 12 8.57 2.32 -4.40
N TYR A 13 8.84 1.04 -4.62
CA TYR A 13 7.79 0.05 -4.88
C TYR A 13 6.83 -0.11 -3.69
N MET A 14 7.34 -0.19 -2.47
CA MET A 14 6.51 -0.30 -1.26
C MET A 14 5.58 0.89 -1.10
N ARG A 15 6.06 2.12 -1.33
CA ARG A 15 5.20 3.32 -1.31
C ARG A 15 4.11 3.25 -2.36
N TYR A 16 4.48 2.98 -3.61
CA TYR A 16 3.52 2.85 -4.71
C TYR A 16 2.45 1.78 -4.42
N TYR A 17 2.87 0.59 -3.99
CA TYR A 17 1.96 -0.51 -3.70
C TYR A 17 0.98 -0.14 -2.58
N ASN A 18 1.47 0.41 -1.47
CA ASN A 18 0.67 0.67 -0.28
C ASN A 18 -0.25 1.89 -0.42
N HIS A 19 0.17 2.91 -1.17
CA HIS A 19 -0.50 4.22 -1.18
C HIS A 19 -1.10 4.62 -2.53
N GLU A 20 -0.69 4.03 -3.64
CA GLU A 20 -1.09 4.50 -4.98
C GLU A 20 -1.85 3.41 -5.75
N ARG A 21 -1.46 2.14 -5.58
CA ARG A 21 -2.09 1.02 -6.30
C ARG A 21 -3.46 0.65 -5.71
N LYS A 22 -4.52 1.03 -6.42
CA LYS A 22 -5.90 0.64 -6.09
C LYS A 22 -6.14 -0.86 -6.30
N GLN A 23 -6.80 -1.50 -5.35
CA GLN A 23 -7.15 -2.93 -5.36
C GLN A 23 -8.56 -3.13 -5.91
N TRP A 24 -8.66 -3.65 -7.14
CA TRP A 24 -9.94 -3.83 -7.84
C TRP A 24 -10.98 -4.63 -7.06
N THR A 25 -10.56 -5.70 -6.38
CA THR A 25 -11.42 -6.58 -5.58
C THR A 25 -11.74 -6.02 -4.19
N LYS A 26 -11.11 -4.91 -3.78
CA LYS A 26 -11.28 -4.29 -2.47
C LYS A 26 -11.79 -2.86 -2.60
N ASN A 27 -12.92 -2.70 -3.29
CA ASN A 27 -13.59 -1.41 -3.50
C ASN A 27 -12.72 -0.35 -4.20
N LYS A 28 -11.71 -0.78 -4.97
CA LYS A 28 -10.73 0.12 -5.60
C LYS A 28 -10.01 1.03 -4.59
N MET A 29 -9.88 0.59 -3.34
CA MET A 29 -9.10 1.28 -2.31
C MET A 29 -7.61 0.89 -2.40
N THR A 30 -6.72 1.74 -1.93
CA THR A 30 -5.31 1.38 -1.74
C THR A 30 -5.17 0.49 -0.51
N PRO A 31 -4.11 -0.33 -0.38
CA PRO A 31 -3.95 -1.21 0.77
C PRO A 31 -4.08 -0.50 2.13
N VAL A 32 -3.50 0.69 2.27
CA VAL A 32 -3.62 1.49 3.51
C VAL A 32 -5.06 1.94 3.74
N ALA A 33 -5.72 2.49 2.72
CA ALA A 33 -7.11 2.93 2.86
C ALA A 33 -8.06 1.77 3.15
N TYR A 34 -7.83 0.59 2.57
CA TYR A 34 -8.63 -0.59 2.84
C TYR A 34 -8.42 -1.11 4.27
N ARG A 35 -7.18 -1.11 4.78
CA ARG A 35 -6.90 -1.42 6.19
C ARG A 35 -7.68 -0.49 7.12
N ASP A 36 -7.59 0.81 6.89
CA ASP A 36 -8.24 1.80 7.76
C ASP A 36 -9.77 1.68 7.71
N HIS A 37 -10.33 1.43 6.52
CA HIS A 37 -11.75 1.10 6.33
C HIS A 37 -12.19 -0.15 7.11
N LEU A 38 -11.35 -1.17 7.19
CA LEU A 38 -11.65 -2.37 7.99
C LEU A 38 -11.59 -2.07 9.49
N LEU A 39 -10.64 -1.27 9.96
CA LEU A 39 -10.52 -0.92 11.38
C LEU A 39 -11.75 -0.14 11.88
N VAL A 40 -12.23 0.83 11.10
CA VAL A 40 -13.47 1.58 11.41
C VAL A 40 -14.68 0.66 11.55
N LYS A 41 -14.73 -0.44 10.79
CA LYS A 41 -15.83 -1.42 10.88
C LYS A 41 -15.74 -2.35 12.08
N VAL A 42 -14.57 -2.53 12.68
CA VAL A 42 -14.39 -3.38 13.86
C VAL A 42 -14.71 -2.62 15.15
N GLU A 43 -14.56 -1.29 15.14
CA GLU A 43 -14.81 -0.43 16.30
C GLU A 43 -16.27 0.03 16.46
N GLY A 44 -17.16 -0.34 15.52
CA GLY A 44 -18.57 0.07 15.47
C GLY A 44 -19.58 -1.03 15.75
#